data_AF-A0A822HCR5-F1
#
_entry.id   AF-A0A822HCR5-F1
#
_cell.length_a   1.000
_cell.length_b   1.000
_cell.length_c   1.000
_cell.angle_alpha   90.00
_cell.angle_beta   90.00
_cell.angle_gamma   90.00
#
_symmetry.space_group_name_H-M   'P 1'
#
loop_
_entity.id
_entity.type
_entity.pdbx_description
1 polymer ?
#
loop_
_entity_poly.entity_id
_entity_poly.type
_entity_poly.pdbx_seq_one_letter_code
_entity_poly.pdbx_strand_id
1 'polypeptide(L)'
;YIRIDDDHTSDDSSQSSSSSSENDSQLRTKKKDRQISVNFLESLSKYVPIEDKHVDAKQYFTRSGFKIKRKREELAQKLFVIFDQDIFSSKLSDKVTIVWSGRLTSTAGHCTTRRSTQTAIITLSTKVCNSPG
;
A
#
# COMPACT_ATOMS: atom_id res chain seq x y z
N TYR A 1 47.04 46.54 11.48
CA TYR A 1 47.17 46.93 10.06
C TYR A 1 46.80 45.69 9.25
N ILE A 2 45.67 45.59 8.56
CA ILE A 2 44.83 46.60 7.91
C ILE A 2 43.35 46.25 8.18
N ARG A 3 42.57 47.26 8.57
CA ARG A 3 41.10 47.28 8.54
C ARG A 3 40.66 47.70 7.15
N ILE A 4 39.64 47.06 6.59
CA ILE A 4 38.69 47.71 5.70
C ILE A 4 37.30 47.23 6.15
N ASP A 5 36.61 48.15 6.80
CA ASP A 5 35.16 48.17 7.01
C ASP A 5 34.51 48.86 5.79
N ASP A 6 33.22 48.59 5.54
CA ASP A 6 32.19 49.33 4.77
C ASP A 6 31.27 48.27 4.13
N ASP A 7 30.21 47.78 4.77
CA ASP A 7 28.94 48.39 5.22
C ASP A 7 28.02 48.91 4.10
N HIS A 8 26.72 48.72 4.37
CA HIS A 8 25.52 49.26 3.74
C HIS A 8 24.75 48.44 2.68
N THR A 9 23.83 47.63 3.23
CA THR A 9 22.35 47.76 3.16
C THR A 9 21.67 47.97 1.80
N SER A 10 20.67 47.12 1.54
CA SER A 10 19.35 47.51 1.03
C SER A 10 18.36 46.35 1.21
N ASP A 11 17.41 46.54 2.12
CA ASP A 11 16.12 45.83 2.16
C ASP A 11 15.29 46.16 0.91
N ASP A 12 14.52 45.20 0.39
CA ASP A 12 13.10 45.44 0.14
C ASP A 12 12.33 44.12 0.13
N SER A 13 11.26 44.11 0.92
CA SER A 13 10.24 43.07 0.94
C SER A 13 9.11 43.51 0.01
N SER A 14 8.46 42.60 -0.73
CA SER A 14 6.99 42.67 -0.88
C SER A 14 6.39 41.49 -1.63
N GLN A 15 5.14 41.27 -1.25
CA GLN A 15 4.30 40.09 -1.42
C GLN A 15 3.46 40.13 -2.72
N SER A 16 2.98 38.94 -3.08
CA SER A 16 1.68 38.62 -3.69
C SER A 16 1.11 39.46 -4.85
N SER A 17 0.77 38.77 -5.93
CA SER A 17 -0.41 39.11 -6.72
C SER A 17 -1.10 37.84 -7.23
N SER A 18 -2.30 37.62 -6.71
CA SER A 18 -3.32 36.74 -7.27
C SER A 18 -3.78 37.26 -8.63
N SER A 19 -4.01 36.36 -9.58
CA SER A 19 -4.88 36.64 -10.73
C SER A 19 -5.79 35.44 -10.96
N SER A 20 -7.03 35.57 -10.47
CA SER A 20 -8.18 34.83 -10.96
C SER A 20 -8.42 35.23 -12.41
N SER A 21 -8.54 34.25 -13.28
CA SER A 21 -9.21 34.42 -14.57
C SER A 21 -10.07 33.20 -14.82
N GLU A 22 -11.36 33.41 -14.59
CA GLU A 22 -12.47 32.60 -15.04
C GLU A 22 -12.31 32.35 -16.54
N ASN A 23 -12.31 31.09 -16.94
CA ASN A 23 -12.60 30.68 -18.31
C ASN A 23 -13.49 29.45 -18.23
N ASP A 24 -14.78 29.73 -18.08
CA ASP A 24 -15.85 28.82 -18.45
C ASP A 24 -15.83 28.70 -19.99
N SER A 25 -15.35 27.57 -20.49
CA SER A 25 -15.70 27.11 -21.83
C SER A 25 -15.54 25.60 -21.90
N GLN A 26 -16.69 24.94 -22.03
CA GLN A 26 -16.80 23.52 -22.32
C GLN A 26 -15.95 23.14 -23.53
N LEU A 27 -14.87 22.41 -23.29
CA LEU A 27 -14.24 21.57 -24.29
C LEU A 27 -14.13 20.16 -23.73
N ARG A 28 -15.11 19.33 -24.12
CA ARG A 28 -15.07 17.88 -24.09
C ARG A 28 -13.79 17.40 -24.79
N THR A 29 -12.73 17.18 -24.03
CA THR A 29 -11.53 16.49 -24.54
C THR A 29 -11.66 15.00 -24.28
N LYS A 30 -11.80 14.26 -25.38
CA LYS A 30 -11.87 12.80 -25.49
C LYS A 30 -10.89 12.13 -24.52
N LYS A 31 -11.41 11.38 -23.54
CA LYS A 31 -10.63 10.59 -22.58
C LYS A 31 -9.93 9.47 -23.36
N LYS A 32 -8.67 9.71 -23.72
CA LYS A 32 -7.78 8.67 -24.24
C LYS A 32 -7.52 7.74 -23.06
N ASP A 33 -8.30 6.67 -22.96
CA ASP A 33 -8.22 5.67 -21.89
C ASP A 33 -6.81 5.08 -21.85
N ARG A 34 -5.91 5.72 -21.10
CA ARG A 34 -4.75 5.04 -20.56
C ARG A 34 -5.34 4.07 -19.55
N GLN A 35 -5.40 2.79 -19.91
CA GLN A 35 -5.55 1.69 -18.96
C GLN A 35 -4.43 1.86 -17.93
N ILE A 36 -4.70 2.53 -16.81
CA ILE A 36 -3.78 2.62 -15.68
C ILE A 36 -3.91 1.27 -14.99
N SER A 37 -3.09 0.31 -15.41
CA SER A 37 -2.95 -0.94 -14.67
C SER A 37 -2.25 -0.60 -13.36
N VAL A 38 -3.01 -0.55 -12.26
CA VAL A 38 -2.45 -0.38 -10.93
C VAL A 38 -1.59 -1.61 -10.57
N ASN A 39 -0.59 -1.41 -9.72
CA ASN A 39 0.24 -2.52 -9.27
C ASN A 39 -0.55 -3.50 -8.38
N PHE A 40 0.04 -4.66 -8.06
CA PHE A 40 -0.65 -5.69 -7.28
C PHE A 40 -1.12 -5.19 -5.91
N LEU A 41 -0.27 -4.48 -5.15
CA LEU A 41 -0.63 -3.99 -3.81
C LEU A 41 -1.75 -2.95 -3.86
N GLU A 42 -1.64 -2.00 -4.78
CA GLU A 42 -2.64 -0.95 -5.00
C GLU A 42 -3.98 -1.54 -5.43
N SER A 43 -3.96 -2.59 -6.24
CA SER A 43 -5.18 -3.29 -6.66
C SER A 43 -5.95 -3.97 -5.53
N LEU A 44 -5.31 -4.21 -4.37
CA LEU A 44 -6.01 -4.73 -3.19
C LEU A 44 -6.86 -3.65 -2.51
N SER A 45 -6.64 -2.37 -2.79
CA SER A 45 -7.45 -1.28 -2.25
C SER A 45 -8.94 -1.42 -2.62
N LYS A 46 -9.82 -1.15 -1.66
CA LYS A 46 -11.27 -1.08 -1.88
C LYS A 46 -11.70 0.03 -2.85
N TYR A 47 -10.83 1.00 -3.11
CA TYR A 47 -11.12 2.15 -3.96
C TYR A 47 -10.80 1.91 -5.45
N VAL A 48 -10.14 0.81 -5.79
CA VAL A 48 -9.84 0.45 -7.18
C VAL A 48 -10.98 -0.42 -7.75
N PRO A 49 -11.68 0.03 -8.81
CA PRO A 49 -12.70 -0.76 -9.50
C PRO A 49 -12.16 -2.10 -10.01
N ILE A 50 -13.00 -3.13 -10.07
CA ILE A 50 -12.57 -4.50 -10.44
C ILE A 50 -11.97 -4.55 -11.85
N GLU A 51 -12.43 -3.67 -12.73
CA GLU A 51 -11.99 -3.51 -14.11
C GLU A 51 -10.50 -3.13 -14.16
N ASP A 52 -10.10 -2.22 -13.28
CA ASP A 52 -8.77 -1.61 -13.22
C ASP A 52 -7.80 -2.38 -12.31
N LYS A 53 -8.30 -3.31 -11.49
CA LYS A 53 -7.44 -4.15 -10.63
C LYS A 53 -6.45 -4.96 -11.45
N HIS A 54 -5.27 -5.17 -10.88
CA HIS A 54 -4.25 -6.06 -11.44
C HIS A 54 -4.82 -7.46 -11.72
N VAL A 55 -4.45 -8.06 -12.85
CA VAL A 55 -4.90 -9.39 -13.31
C VAL A 55 -4.81 -10.45 -12.21
N ASP A 56 -3.66 -10.56 -11.56
CA ASP A 56 -3.44 -11.53 -10.46
C ASP A 56 -4.29 -11.29 -9.21
N ALA A 57 -4.80 -10.07 -9.02
CA ALA A 57 -5.59 -9.71 -7.85
C ALA A 57 -7.09 -9.95 -8.07
N LYS A 58 -7.57 -9.82 -9.32
CA LYS A 58 -9.00 -9.95 -9.67
C LYS A 58 -9.64 -11.22 -9.11
N GLN A 59 -8.91 -12.33 -9.15
CA GLN A 59 -9.38 -13.63 -8.63
C GLN A 59 -9.84 -13.58 -7.17
N TYR A 60 -9.24 -12.74 -6.31
CA TYR A 60 -9.58 -12.65 -4.89
C TYR A 60 -10.84 -11.81 -4.64
N PHE A 61 -11.17 -10.89 -5.55
CA PHE A 61 -12.36 -10.01 -5.48
C PHE A 61 -13.64 -10.64 -6.06
N THR A 62 -13.55 -11.83 -6.62
CA THR A 62 -14.74 -12.58 -7.05
C THR A 62 -15.61 -12.98 -5.86
N ARG A 63 -16.89 -13.28 -6.09
CA ARG A 63 -17.88 -13.63 -5.05
C ARG A 63 -17.40 -14.70 -4.05
N SER A 64 -16.59 -15.64 -4.52
CA SER A 64 -16.05 -16.75 -3.73
C SER A 64 -14.53 -16.74 -3.58
N GLY A 65 -13.81 -15.87 -4.30
CA GLY A 65 -12.34 -15.88 -4.38
C GLY A 65 -11.67 -15.94 -3.03
N PHE A 66 -11.84 -14.90 -2.22
CA PHE A 66 -11.24 -14.83 -0.89
C PHE A 66 -11.87 -15.80 0.14
N LYS A 67 -13.07 -16.33 -0.12
CA LYS A 67 -13.71 -17.33 0.75
C LYS A 67 -13.07 -18.71 0.61
N ILE A 68 -12.42 -18.99 -0.52
CA ILE A 68 -11.70 -20.24 -0.73
C ILE A 68 -10.42 -20.23 0.09
N LYS A 69 -10.31 -21.16 1.05
CA LYS A 69 -9.15 -21.29 1.96
C LYS A 69 -7.81 -21.21 1.22
N ARG A 70 -7.66 -22.00 0.15
CA ARG A 70 -6.44 -22.04 -0.66
C ARG A 70 -6.09 -20.69 -1.28
N LYS A 71 -7.08 -19.97 -1.82
CA LYS A 71 -6.86 -18.65 -2.43
C LYS A 71 -6.47 -17.59 -1.40
N ARG A 72 -7.07 -17.66 -0.23
CA ARG A 72 -6.71 -16.79 0.89
C ARG A 72 -5.29 -17.05 1.41
N GLU A 73 -4.91 -18.31 1.52
CA GLU A 73 -3.54 -18.71 1.88
C GLU A 73 -2.53 -18.25 0.81
N GLU A 74 -2.87 -18.43 -0.47
CA GLU A 74 -2.09 -17.95 -1.61
C GLU A 74 -1.88 -16.43 -1.57
N LEU A 75 -2.93 -15.65 -1.30
CA LEU A 75 -2.84 -14.20 -1.17
C LEU A 75 -1.95 -13.78 0.00
N ALA A 76 -2.12 -14.40 1.18
CA ALA A 76 -1.29 -14.10 2.34
C ALA A 76 0.19 -14.41 2.09
N GLN A 77 0.47 -15.55 1.44
CA GLN A 77 1.84 -15.90 1.07
C GLN A 77 2.42 -14.91 0.06
N LYS A 78 1.65 -14.50 -0.94
CA LYS A 78 2.08 -13.50 -1.93
C LYS A 78 2.40 -12.16 -1.28
N LEU A 79 1.54 -11.69 -0.38
CA LEU A 79 1.78 -10.47 0.41
C LEU A 79 3.04 -10.59 1.26
N PHE A 80 3.23 -11.72 1.93
CA PHE A 80 4.43 -11.96 2.73
C PHE A 80 5.71 -11.91 1.92
N VAL A 81 5.74 -12.53 0.74
CA VAL A 81 6.90 -12.48 -0.15
C VAL A 81 7.21 -11.05 -0.58
N ILE A 82 6.20 -10.27 -0.97
CA ILE A 82 6.37 -8.87 -1.35
C ILE A 82 6.94 -8.06 -0.18
N PHE A 83 6.37 -8.19 1.02
CA PHE A 83 6.87 -7.45 2.18
C PHE A 83 8.26 -7.91 2.63
N ASP A 84 8.54 -9.21 2.60
CA ASP A 84 9.86 -9.73 2.95
C ASP A 84 10.93 -9.17 2.01
N GLN A 85 10.66 -9.15 0.71
CA GLN A 85 11.58 -8.58 -0.29
C GLN A 85 11.72 -7.06 -0.14
N ASP A 86 10.61 -6.33 -0.14
CA ASP A 86 10.61 -4.87 -0.27
C ASP A 86 10.94 -4.14 1.05
N ILE A 87 10.53 -4.70 2.19
CA ILE A 87 10.64 -4.05 3.51
C ILE A 87 11.72 -4.71 4.37
N PHE A 88 11.80 -6.05 4.36
CA PHE A 88 12.68 -6.79 5.27
C PHE A 88 13.97 -7.28 4.62
N SER A 89 14.19 -6.98 3.33
CA SER A 89 15.38 -7.38 2.58
C SER A 89 15.62 -8.90 2.59
N SER A 90 14.56 -9.68 2.46
CA SER A 90 14.56 -11.15 2.41
C SER A 90 15.17 -11.82 3.63
N LYS A 91 14.85 -11.33 4.83
CA LYS A 91 15.39 -11.83 6.11
C LYS A 91 14.40 -12.71 6.87
N LEU A 92 13.14 -12.82 6.41
CA LEU A 92 12.07 -13.52 7.14
C LEU A 92 11.70 -14.89 6.55
N SER A 93 11.86 -15.09 5.23
CA SER A 93 11.33 -16.25 4.49
C SER A 93 11.55 -17.62 5.12
N ASP A 94 12.71 -17.84 5.75
CA ASP A 94 13.11 -19.16 6.23
C ASP A 94 12.64 -19.44 7.67
N LYS A 95 12.18 -18.40 8.38
CA LYS A 95 11.94 -18.45 9.82
C LYS A 95 10.49 -18.15 10.20
N VAL A 96 9.69 -17.63 9.26
CA VAL A 96 8.32 -17.19 9.51
C VAL A 96 7.30 -18.10 8.84
N THR A 97 6.27 -18.51 9.57
CA THR A 97 5.16 -19.31 9.05
C THR A 97 3.84 -18.56 9.22
N ILE A 98 2.97 -18.61 8.21
CA ILE A 98 1.64 -17.99 8.24
C ILE A 98 0.58 -19.08 8.44
N VAL A 99 -0.31 -18.86 9.42
CA VAL A 99 -1.39 -19.79 9.77
C VAL A 99 -2.71 -19.03 9.88
N TRP A 100 -3.81 -19.66 9.47
CA TRP A 100 -5.15 -19.10 9.60
C TRP A 100 -5.93 -19.75 10.74
N SER A 101 -6.56 -18.95 11.58
CA SER A 101 -7.39 -19.39 12.71
C SER A 101 -8.84 -18.95 12.58
N GLY A 102 -9.77 -19.89 12.78
CA GLY A 102 -11.20 -19.59 12.94
C GLY A 102 -11.64 -19.26 14.35
N ARG A 103 -10.74 -19.43 15.33
CA ARG A 103 -10.98 -19.16 16.75
C ARG A 103 -10.61 -17.74 17.14
N LEU A 104 -9.72 -17.09 16.38
CA LEU A 104 -9.32 -15.72 16.63
C LEU A 104 -10.44 -14.77 16.18
N THR A 105 -11.11 -14.11 17.11
CA THR A 105 -12.25 -13.20 16.84
C THR A 105 -12.04 -11.77 17.34
N SER A 106 -11.16 -11.59 18.32
CA SER A 106 -10.88 -10.28 18.93
C SER A 106 -9.90 -9.44 18.13
N THR A 107 -8.96 -10.07 17.41
CA THR A 107 -7.94 -9.39 16.63
C THR A 107 -7.85 -9.94 15.21
N ALA A 108 -7.35 -9.12 14.29
CA ALA A 108 -7.04 -9.52 12.92
C ALA A 108 -5.92 -10.56 12.86
N GLY A 109 -4.99 -10.52 13.81
CA GLY A 109 -3.90 -11.48 13.91
C GLY A 109 -3.08 -11.30 15.19
N HIS A 110 -2.12 -12.21 15.38
CA HIS A 110 -1.03 -12.06 16.34
C HIS A 110 0.22 -12.79 15.83
N CYS A 111 1.38 -12.44 16.38
CA CYS A 111 2.65 -13.10 16.07
C CYS A 111 3.20 -13.76 17.33
N THR A 112 3.69 -14.98 17.19
CA THR A 112 4.37 -15.72 18.26
C THR A 112 5.78 -16.04 17.83
N THR A 113 6.77 -15.59 18.61
CA THR A 113 8.19 -15.86 18.33
C THR A 113 8.75 -16.90 19.29
N ARG A 114 9.55 -17.84 18.77
CA ARG A 114 10.30 -18.79 19.57
C ARG A 114 11.78 -18.44 19.53
N ARG A 115 12.30 -17.90 20.63
CA ARG A 115 13.69 -17.42 20.72
C ARG A 115 14.73 -18.54 20.50
N SER A 116 14.47 -19.75 20.99
CA SER A 116 15.40 -20.88 20.87
C SER A 116 15.64 -21.34 19.44
N THR A 117 14.62 -21.29 18.58
CA THR A 117 14.73 -21.62 17.16
C THR A 117 14.78 -20.40 16.25
N GLN A 118 14.70 -19.19 16.82
CA GLN A 118 14.56 -17.93 16.11
C GLN A 118 13.44 -17.95 15.05
N THR A 119 12.36 -18.70 15.30
CA THR A 119 11.22 -18.79 14.38
C THR A 119 10.06 -17.92 14.84
N ALA A 120 9.20 -17.52 13.90
CA ALA A 120 7.97 -16.79 14.20
C ALA A 120 6.76 -17.39 13.48
N ILE A 121 5.60 -17.30 14.10
CA ILE A 121 4.32 -17.74 13.54
C ILE A 121 3.38 -16.55 13.52
N ILE A 122 2.97 -16.14 12.33
CA ILE A 122 1.94 -15.14 12.11
C ILE A 122 0.61 -15.88 12.02
N THR A 123 -0.27 -15.66 12.99
CA THR A 123 -1.62 -16.22 12.97
C THR A 123 -2.61 -15.15 12.55
N LEU A 124 -3.36 -15.39 11.47
CA LEU A 124 -4.38 -14.51 10.92
C LEU A 124 -5.79 -15.02 11.23
N SER A 125 -6.71 -14.10 11.52
CA SER A 125 -8.11 -14.42 11.80
C SER A 125 -8.91 -14.59 10.51
N THR A 126 -9.62 -15.69 10.37
CA THR A 126 -10.59 -15.88 9.28
C THR A 126 -11.92 -15.15 9.52
N LYS A 127 -12.15 -14.64 10.73
CA LYS A 127 -13.39 -13.95 11.13
C LYS A 127 -13.26 -12.44 10.96
N VAL A 128 -12.07 -11.90 11.22
CA VAL A 128 -11.78 -10.47 11.10
C VAL A 128 -11.23 -10.14 9.71
N CYS A 129 -10.24 -10.89 9.21
CA CYS A 129 -9.72 -10.72 7.85
C CYS A 129 -10.59 -11.54 6.87
N ASN A 130 -11.75 -10.98 6.50
CA ASN A 130 -12.77 -11.64 5.69
C ASN A 130 -12.92 -11.06 4.26
N SER A 131 -12.13 -10.05 3.91
CA SER A 131 -11.99 -9.46 2.58
C SER A 131 -10.51 -9.44 2.13
N PRO A 132 -10.23 -9.42 0.82
CA PRO A 132 -8.87 -9.31 0.29
C PRO A 132 -8.22 -7.92 0.44
N GLY A 133 -8.97 -6.91 0.90
CA GLY A 133 -8.51 -5.54 1.13
C GLY A 133 -9.50 -4.71 1.94
#